data_AF-A0A847WGT3-F1
#
_entry.id   AF-A0A847WGT3-F1
#
_cell.length_a   1.000
_cell.length_b   1.000
_cell.length_c   1.000
_cell.angle_alpha   90.00
_cell.angle_beta   90.00
_cell.angle_gamma   90.00
#
_symmetry.space_group_name_H-M   'P 1'
#
loop_
_entity.id
_entity.type
_entity.pdbx_description
1 polymer ?
#
loop_
_entity_poly.entity_id
_entity_poly.type
_entity_poly.pdbx_seq_one_letter_code
_entity_poly.pdbx_strand_id
1 'polypeptide(L)'
;MKRMNIILFLFLIILLVGCKQNIKKNEEMELKSDIQDQIESEASKNLLVWKDLSEYSNENIPFLSTSYTPKVPHYGVDSQLSNIENIHQFYGLSTEQMSKLAQNGFIILDPNPERAYLHMRMYDLYEDNEYKDIPNFITVDVALHFYHKFFGETLKSIEKKELFPVLQQLTENMIHKTIDLYKIEKDPLLKQDLGEIMVYFSVANQLVNNSYGNIPENLLSVAQEEVEAISKAEGFAKSPLFGFDINYAQFIVRGHYTGDEV
;
A
#
# COMPACT_ATOMS: atom_id res chain seq x y z
N MET A 1 -5.89 -34.61 -47.89
CA MET A 1 -5.95 -33.18 -48.26
C MET A 1 -4.63 -32.52 -47.91
N LYS A 2 -3.93 -32.01 -48.93
CA LYS A 2 -2.51 -31.58 -48.85
C LYS A 2 -2.36 -30.29 -48.02
N ARG A 3 -1.22 -30.13 -47.32
CA ARG A 3 -0.81 -28.93 -46.54
C ARG A 3 -1.04 -27.59 -47.26
N MET A 4 -1.06 -27.60 -48.60
CA MET A 4 -1.39 -26.45 -49.45
C MET A 4 -2.83 -25.94 -49.27
N ASN A 5 -3.79 -26.81 -48.96
CA ASN A 5 -5.19 -26.42 -48.74
C ASN A 5 -5.42 -25.80 -47.36
N ILE A 6 -4.58 -26.13 -46.37
CA ILE A 6 -4.65 -25.55 -45.02
C ILE A 6 -4.09 -24.12 -45.04
N ILE A 7 -3.01 -23.89 -45.80
CA ILE A 7 -2.42 -22.55 -45.99
C ILE A 7 -3.38 -21.65 -46.78
N LEU A 8 -4.06 -22.18 -47.80
CA LEU A 8 -5.07 -21.44 -48.56
C LEU A 8 -6.27 -21.04 -47.69
N PHE A 9 -6.68 -21.92 -46.76
CA PHE A 9 -7.79 -21.65 -45.84
C PHE A 9 -7.39 -20.62 -44.77
N LEU A 10 -6.14 -20.66 -44.27
CA LEU A 10 -5.62 -19.65 -43.34
C LEU A 10 -5.48 -18.26 -43.98
N PHE A 11 -5.07 -18.18 -45.25
CA PHE A 11 -4.99 -16.91 -45.99
C PHE A 11 -6.38 -16.30 -46.26
N LEU A 12 -7.40 -17.14 -46.46
CA LEU A 12 -8.78 -16.70 -46.68
C LEU A 12 -9.41 -16.09 -45.42
N ILE A 13 -9.03 -16.57 -44.22
CA ILE A 13 -9.49 -16.01 -42.94
C ILE A 13 -8.85 -14.65 -42.66
N ILE A 14 -7.57 -14.46 -43.03
CA ILE A 14 -6.85 -13.18 -42.85
C ILE A 14 -7.42 -12.08 -43.76
N LEU A 15 -7.97 -12.43 -44.94
CA LEU A 15 -8.64 -11.50 -45.84
C LEU A 15 -10.04 -11.07 -45.37
N LEU A 16 -10.68 -11.82 -44.47
CA LEU A 16 -12.04 -11.52 -43.97
C LEU A 16 -12.07 -10.67 -42.69
N VAL A 17 -10.92 -10.45 -42.03
CA VAL A 17 -10.81 -9.61 -40.81
C VAL A 17 -10.26 -8.21 -41.13
N GLY A 18 -9.97 -7.91 -42.40
CA GLY A 18 -9.62 -6.57 -42.85
C GLY A 18 -10.85 -5.65 -42.94
N CYS A 19 -11.25 -5.04 -41.83
CA CYS A 19 -12.20 -3.91 -41.85
C CYS A 19 -11.61 -2.74 -42.63
N LYS A 20 -11.88 -2.71 -43.94
CA LYS A 20 -11.66 -1.56 -44.79
C LYS A 20 -12.77 -0.54 -44.48
N GLN A 21 -12.43 0.54 -43.79
CA GLN A 21 -13.32 1.69 -43.64
C GLN A 21 -13.75 2.17 -45.02
N ASN A 22 -15.06 2.07 -45.28
CA ASN A 22 -15.70 2.71 -46.41
C ASN A 22 -16.83 3.58 -45.85
N ILE A 23 -16.45 4.76 -45.34
CA ILE A 23 -17.40 5.76 -44.88
C ILE A 23 -17.98 6.42 -46.13
N LYS A 24 -19.18 5.99 -46.52
CA LYS A 24 -20.06 6.78 -47.38
C LYS A 24 -20.49 8.00 -46.57
N LYS A 25 -20.06 9.17 -47.04
CA LYS A 25 -20.54 10.48 -46.61
C LYS A 25 -22.01 10.60 -47.07
N ASN A 26 -22.96 10.58 -46.14
CA ASN A 26 -24.31 11.07 -46.35
C ASN A 26 -24.77 11.82 -45.09
N GLU A 27 -25.43 12.93 -45.33
CA GLU A 27 -25.79 14.01 -44.42
C GLU A 27 -26.69 13.55 -43.26
N GLU A 28 -26.21 13.74 -42.02
CA GLU A 28 -27.06 13.93 -40.83
C GLU A 28 -26.36 14.89 -39.86
N MET A 29 -26.76 16.17 -39.96
CA MET A 29 -27.06 17.09 -38.87
C MET A 29 -25.94 17.53 -37.90
N GLU A 30 -25.53 18.79 -38.09
CA GLU A 30 -24.62 19.69 -37.34
C GLU A 30 -24.83 19.84 -35.81
N LEU A 31 -25.40 18.87 -35.09
CA LEU A 31 -25.64 18.97 -33.63
C LEU A 31 -24.79 18.02 -32.77
N LYS A 32 -23.77 17.36 -33.36
CA LYS A 32 -22.91 16.38 -32.67
C LYS A 32 -21.43 16.77 -32.56
N SER A 33 -20.93 17.78 -33.28
CA SER A 33 -19.53 18.22 -33.18
C SER A 33 -19.26 18.94 -31.85
N ASP A 34 -20.14 19.84 -31.47
CA ASP A 34 -19.88 20.75 -30.34
C ASP A 34 -19.87 20.03 -28.98
N ILE A 35 -20.61 18.92 -28.86
CA ILE A 35 -20.62 18.08 -27.65
C ILE A 35 -19.36 17.21 -27.58
N GLN A 36 -18.92 16.66 -28.73
CA GLN A 36 -17.71 15.84 -28.80
C GLN A 36 -16.45 16.68 -28.51
N ASP A 37 -16.39 17.90 -29.04
CA ASP A 37 -15.27 18.83 -28.86
C ASP A 37 -15.22 19.39 -27.42
N GLN A 38 -16.37 19.60 -26.76
CA GLN A 38 -16.41 19.99 -25.34
C GLN A 38 -15.97 18.85 -24.42
N ILE A 39 -16.41 17.61 -24.69
CA ILE A 39 -16.00 16.42 -23.94
C ILE A 39 -14.50 16.15 -24.11
N GLU A 40 -13.93 16.29 -25.31
CA GLU A 40 -12.49 16.10 -25.55
C GLU A 40 -11.65 17.23 -24.91
N SER A 41 -12.13 18.47 -24.93
CA SER A 41 -11.46 19.62 -24.30
C SER A 41 -11.41 19.50 -22.77
N GLU A 42 -12.53 19.17 -22.10
CA GLU A 42 -12.57 18.98 -20.64
C GLU A 42 -11.93 17.65 -20.20
N ALA A 43 -12.02 16.59 -20.99
CA ALA A 43 -11.33 15.34 -20.70
C ALA A 43 -9.81 15.48 -20.74
N SER A 44 -9.26 16.38 -21.58
CA SER A 44 -7.82 16.63 -21.67
C SER A 44 -7.25 17.35 -20.43
N LYS A 45 -8.05 18.15 -19.72
CA LYS A 45 -7.64 18.83 -18.48
C LYS A 45 -7.52 17.86 -17.30
N ASN A 46 -8.23 16.73 -17.37
CA ASN A 46 -8.33 15.74 -16.29
C ASN A 46 -7.53 14.45 -16.61
N LEU A 47 -6.53 14.53 -17.50
CA LEU A 47 -5.70 13.38 -17.85
C LEU A 47 -4.60 13.20 -16.80
N LEU A 48 -4.76 12.20 -15.94
CA LEU A 48 -3.67 11.72 -15.09
C LEU A 48 -2.56 11.19 -16.01
N VAL A 49 -1.48 11.95 -16.15
CA VAL A 49 -0.27 11.53 -16.88
C VAL A 49 0.52 10.61 -15.96
N TRP A 50 0.20 9.31 -16.01
CA TRP A 50 1.06 8.29 -15.42
C TRP A 50 2.31 8.15 -16.28
N LYS A 51 3.49 8.17 -15.65
CA LYS A 51 4.74 7.84 -16.33
C LYS A 51 4.67 6.44 -16.91
N ASP A 52 5.27 6.26 -18.09
CA ASP A 52 5.26 4.98 -18.77
C ASP A 52 5.99 3.92 -17.92
N LEU A 53 5.44 2.72 -17.83
CA LEU A 53 6.07 1.57 -17.17
C LEU A 53 7.45 1.25 -17.77
N SER A 54 7.69 1.66 -19.02
CA SER A 54 9.01 1.56 -19.67
C SER A 54 10.10 2.42 -19.02
N GLU A 55 9.73 3.42 -18.20
CA GLU A 55 10.67 4.24 -17.44
C GLU A 55 11.18 3.55 -16.16
N TYR A 56 10.62 2.40 -15.79
CA TYR A 56 11.00 1.67 -14.57
C TYR A 56 11.78 0.39 -14.92
N SER A 57 13.04 0.30 -14.48
CA SER A 57 13.84 -0.92 -14.52
C SER A 57 13.87 -1.60 -13.16
N ASN A 58 13.63 -2.91 -13.13
CA ASN A 58 13.96 -3.71 -11.95
C ASN A 58 15.48 -3.87 -11.90
N GLU A 59 16.14 -3.13 -11.00
CA GLU A 59 17.56 -3.29 -10.75
C GLU A 59 17.83 -4.65 -10.10
N ASN A 60 18.53 -5.53 -10.83
CA ASN A 60 19.01 -6.78 -10.25
C ASN A 60 20.32 -6.50 -9.52
N ILE A 61 20.25 -6.45 -8.18
CA ILE A 61 21.44 -6.36 -7.33
C ILE A 61 21.94 -7.79 -7.09
N PRO A 62 23.08 -8.22 -7.68
CA PRO A 62 23.59 -9.57 -7.48
C PRO A 62 24.03 -9.77 -6.02
N PHE A 63 23.57 -10.84 -5.38
CA PHE A 63 24.10 -11.26 -4.09
C PHE A 63 25.50 -11.84 -4.27
N LEU A 64 26.50 -11.15 -3.73
CA LEU A 64 27.88 -11.61 -3.70
C LEU A 64 28.16 -12.20 -2.31
N SER A 65 28.35 -13.51 -2.24
CA SER A 65 28.77 -14.15 -0.99
C SER A 65 30.18 -13.69 -0.62
N THR A 66 30.32 -13.04 0.52
CA THR A 66 31.62 -12.63 1.05
C THR A 66 32.32 -13.83 1.67
N SER A 67 33.41 -14.30 1.06
CA SER A 67 34.26 -15.33 1.69
C SER A 67 35.02 -14.72 2.87
N TYR A 68 34.96 -15.35 4.04
CA TYR A 68 35.76 -14.94 5.20
C TYR A 68 36.50 -16.14 5.80
N THR A 69 37.65 -15.86 6.41
CA THR A 69 38.40 -16.83 7.20
C THR A 69 38.50 -16.30 8.63
N PRO A 70 37.94 -17.00 9.63
CA PRO A 70 38.06 -16.60 11.03
C PRO A 70 39.54 -16.50 11.42
N LYS A 71 39.96 -15.33 11.91
CA LYS A 71 41.33 -15.11 12.40
C LYS A 71 41.48 -15.31 13.91
N VAL A 72 40.38 -15.47 14.62
CA VAL A 72 40.36 -15.58 16.08
C VAL A 72 40.56 -17.05 16.47
N PRO A 73 41.54 -17.36 17.35
CA PRO A 73 41.69 -18.70 17.89
C PRO A 73 40.43 -19.16 18.62
N HIS A 74 40.16 -20.46 18.61
CA HIS A 74 39.09 -21.00 19.45
C HIS A 74 39.44 -20.80 20.93
N TYR A 75 38.48 -20.31 21.71
CA TYR A 75 38.60 -20.16 23.15
C TYR A 75 37.41 -20.83 23.84
N GLY A 76 37.64 -21.37 25.03
CA GLY A 76 36.62 -21.93 25.90
C GLY A 76 36.36 -21.01 27.08
N VAL A 77 35.15 -21.07 27.63
CA VAL A 77 34.78 -20.36 28.87
C VAL A 77 35.05 -21.29 30.05
N ASP A 78 35.75 -20.82 31.09
CA ASP A 78 36.01 -21.60 32.29
C ASP A 78 34.69 -21.91 33.01
N SER A 79 34.57 -23.09 33.61
CA SER A 79 33.46 -23.51 34.47
C SER A 79 33.10 -22.50 35.57
N GLN A 80 34.09 -21.74 36.07
CA GLN A 80 33.93 -20.70 37.09
C GLN A 80 33.87 -19.29 36.51
N LEU A 81 33.80 -19.16 35.17
CA LEU A 81 33.78 -17.89 34.44
C LEU A 81 34.98 -16.98 34.73
N SER A 82 36.07 -17.55 35.27
CA SER A 82 37.27 -16.84 35.75
C SER A 82 38.05 -16.13 34.63
N ASN A 83 37.86 -16.56 33.39
CA ASN A 83 38.50 -16.00 32.20
C ASN A 83 37.61 -14.98 31.47
N ILE A 84 36.50 -14.55 32.07
CA ILE A 84 35.65 -13.46 31.56
C ILE A 84 36.04 -12.17 32.28
N GLU A 85 36.57 -11.20 31.54
CA GLU A 85 37.10 -9.94 32.09
C GLU A 85 36.04 -9.13 32.86
N ASN A 86 34.83 -9.04 32.30
CA ASN A 86 33.76 -8.22 32.84
C ASN A 86 32.73 -8.99 33.69
N ILE A 87 33.06 -10.20 34.17
CA ILE A 87 32.14 -11.02 34.98
C ILE A 87 31.65 -10.29 36.24
N HIS A 88 32.47 -9.39 36.77
CA HIS A 88 32.15 -8.58 37.94
C HIS A 88 30.99 -7.59 37.72
N GLN A 89 30.59 -7.30 36.48
CA GLN A 89 29.44 -6.46 36.15
C GLN A 89 28.11 -7.24 36.23
N PHE A 90 28.15 -8.58 36.28
CA PHE A 90 26.97 -9.45 36.27
C PHE A 90 26.82 -10.16 37.61
N TYR A 91 25.66 -9.98 38.25
CA TYR A 91 25.34 -10.60 39.53
C TYR A 91 24.06 -11.44 39.44
N GLY A 92 23.92 -12.41 40.34
CA GLY A 92 22.68 -13.21 40.46
C GLY A 92 22.55 -14.37 39.47
N LEU A 93 23.65 -14.77 38.81
CA LEU A 93 23.65 -15.99 37.99
C LEU A 93 23.55 -17.23 38.87
N SER A 94 22.59 -18.12 38.55
CA SER A 94 22.46 -19.41 39.19
C SER A 94 23.58 -20.37 38.74
N THR A 95 23.84 -21.43 39.51
CA THR A 95 24.80 -22.47 39.14
C THR A 95 24.47 -23.11 37.78
N GLU A 96 23.19 -23.26 37.47
CA GLU A 96 22.75 -23.78 36.16
C GLU A 96 23.07 -22.79 35.03
N GLN A 97 22.82 -21.50 35.23
CA GLN A 97 23.13 -20.45 34.25
C GLN A 97 24.63 -20.35 34.00
N MET A 98 25.46 -20.40 35.05
CA MET A 98 26.92 -20.41 34.92
C MET A 98 27.39 -21.64 34.13
N SER A 99 26.83 -22.82 34.41
CA SER A 99 27.17 -24.05 33.68
C SER A 99 26.76 -23.97 32.20
N LYS A 100 25.58 -23.44 31.88
CA LYS A 100 25.13 -23.22 30.50
C LYS A 100 25.99 -22.17 29.78
N LEU A 101 26.41 -21.12 30.47
CA LEU A 101 27.30 -20.10 29.92
C LEU A 101 28.68 -20.67 29.59
N ALA A 102 29.25 -21.49 30.50
CA ALA A 102 30.51 -22.17 30.26
C ALA A 102 30.45 -23.17 29.10
N GLN A 103 29.32 -23.88 28.95
CA GLN A 103 29.13 -24.87 27.88
C GLN A 103 28.85 -24.23 26.51
N ASN A 104 27.98 -23.21 26.46
CA ASN A 104 27.42 -22.69 25.21
C ASN A 104 28.00 -21.33 24.81
N GLY A 105 28.65 -20.61 25.74
CA GLY A 105 29.07 -19.22 25.56
C GLY A 105 27.95 -18.19 25.65
N PHE A 106 26.69 -18.64 25.81
CA PHE A 106 25.54 -17.76 26.03
C PHE A 106 24.46 -18.46 26.86
N ILE A 107 23.54 -17.65 27.41
CA ILE A 107 22.31 -18.10 28.07
C ILE A 107 21.14 -17.26 27.57
N ILE A 108 19.94 -17.81 27.63
CA ILE A 108 18.70 -17.09 27.35
C ILE A 108 18.02 -16.84 28.69
N LEU A 109 17.71 -15.58 28.97
CA LEU A 109 17.01 -15.16 30.18
C LEU A 109 15.58 -14.81 29.82
N ASP A 110 14.64 -15.27 30.63
CA ASP A 110 13.28 -14.78 30.55
C ASP A 110 13.25 -13.29 30.92
N PRO A 111 12.49 -12.46 30.19
CA PRO A 111 12.37 -11.06 30.53
C PRO A 111 11.76 -10.93 31.92
N ASN A 112 12.38 -10.13 32.79
CA ASN A 112 11.84 -9.84 34.11
C ASN A 112 10.46 -9.17 33.94
N PRO A 113 9.33 -9.78 34.37
CA PRO A 113 7.99 -9.24 34.12
C PRO A 113 7.78 -7.82 34.67
N GLU A 114 8.45 -7.47 35.78
CA GLU A 114 8.35 -6.16 36.42
C GLU A 114 9.19 -5.09 35.71
N ARG A 115 10.15 -5.48 34.86
CA ARG A 115 11.10 -4.58 34.18
C ARG A 115 11.16 -4.77 32.67
N ALA A 116 10.37 -5.69 32.12
CA ALA A 116 10.38 -6.01 30.69
C ALA A 116 10.11 -4.76 29.84
N TYR A 117 9.27 -3.84 30.35
CA TYR A 117 8.98 -2.57 29.69
C TYR A 117 10.21 -1.69 29.46
N LEU A 118 11.26 -1.81 30.29
CA LEU A 118 12.52 -1.06 30.15
C LEU A 118 13.39 -1.57 28.99
N HIS A 119 13.09 -2.73 28.43
CA HIS A 119 13.89 -3.36 27.36
C HIS A 119 13.03 -3.79 26.17
N MET A 120 11.84 -3.19 26.00
CA MET A 120 10.94 -3.48 24.86
C MET A 120 11.50 -2.98 23.53
N ARG A 121 12.46 -2.05 23.56
CA ARG A 121 13.08 -1.50 22.36
C ARG A 121 14.56 -1.87 22.36
N MET A 122 15.04 -2.29 21.20
CA MET A 122 16.40 -2.80 21.05
C MET A 122 17.47 -1.79 21.49
N TYR A 123 17.20 -0.49 21.30
CA TYR A 123 18.13 0.57 21.68
C TYR A 123 18.20 0.80 23.20
N ASP A 124 17.16 0.47 23.98
CA ASP A 124 17.18 0.65 25.43
C ASP A 124 18.29 -0.22 26.07
N LEU A 125 18.52 -1.42 25.52
CA LEU A 125 19.61 -2.31 25.94
C LEU A 125 20.99 -1.76 25.56
N TYR A 126 21.10 -1.15 24.38
CA TYR A 126 22.37 -0.63 23.89
C TYR A 126 22.81 0.61 24.66
N GLU A 127 21.85 1.47 24.99
CA GLU A 127 22.04 2.63 25.85
C GLU A 127 22.44 2.22 27.27
N ASP A 128 21.74 1.25 27.89
CA ASP A 128 22.09 0.77 29.23
C ASP A 128 23.49 0.13 29.27
N ASN A 129 23.85 -0.61 28.22
CA ASN A 129 25.19 -1.17 28.08
C ASN A 129 26.26 -0.07 27.92
N GLU A 130 25.98 1.00 27.18
CA GLU A 130 26.88 2.15 27.05
C GLU A 130 27.13 2.82 28.41
N TYR A 131 26.09 3.11 29.19
CA TYR A 131 26.24 3.72 30.52
C TYR A 131 26.99 2.84 31.54
N LYS A 132 27.01 1.53 31.33
CA LYS A 132 27.64 0.54 32.22
C LYS A 132 29.00 0.06 31.73
N ASP A 133 29.51 0.59 30.63
CA ASP A 133 30.72 0.10 29.96
C ASP A 133 30.65 -1.41 29.66
N ILE A 134 29.47 -1.90 29.25
CA ILE A 134 29.24 -3.29 28.82
C ILE A 134 29.33 -3.36 27.29
N PRO A 135 30.18 -4.22 26.70
CA PRO A 135 30.24 -4.38 25.26
C PRO A 135 28.92 -4.91 24.67
N ASN A 136 28.45 -4.27 23.58
CA ASN A 136 27.28 -4.73 22.84
C ASN A 136 27.66 -5.84 21.84
N PHE A 137 26.89 -6.94 21.84
CA PHE A 137 26.94 -7.93 20.79
C PHE A 137 25.98 -7.53 19.65
N ILE A 138 26.55 -7.05 18.54
CA ILE A 138 25.77 -6.58 17.39
C ILE A 138 25.47 -7.75 16.46
N THR A 139 24.18 -8.06 16.30
CA THR A 139 23.69 -9.07 15.35
C THR A 139 23.15 -8.41 14.08
N VAL A 140 22.86 -9.25 13.08
CA VAL A 140 22.15 -8.81 11.86
C VAL A 140 20.77 -8.21 12.16
N ASP A 141 20.17 -8.53 13.30
CA ASP A 141 18.85 -8.04 13.69
C ASP A 141 18.81 -6.52 13.84
N VAL A 142 19.94 -5.90 14.24
CA VAL A 142 20.08 -4.44 14.29
C VAL A 142 19.89 -3.85 12.90
N ALA A 143 20.61 -4.40 11.91
CA ALA A 143 20.53 -3.94 10.53
C ALA A 143 19.14 -4.18 9.94
N LEU A 144 18.54 -5.35 10.21
CA LEU A 144 17.18 -5.68 9.78
C LEU A 144 16.12 -4.78 10.44
N HIS A 145 16.29 -4.45 11.71
CA HIS A 145 15.40 -3.54 12.44
C HIS A 145 15.45 -2.13 11.85
N PHE A 146 16.67 -1.60 11.62
CA PHE A 146 16.84 -0.31 10.97
C PHE A 146 16.26 -0.30 9.56
N TYR A 147 16.49 -1.36 8.78
CA TYR A 147 15.91 -1.51 7.46
C TYR A 147 14.37 -1.49 7.51
N HIS A 148 13.76 -2.26 8.40
CA HIS A 148 12.30 -2.29 8.58
C HIS A 148 11.73 -0.90 8.94
N LYS A 149 12.39 -0.18 9.85
CA LYS A 149 12.00 1.19 10.23
C LYS A 149 12.14 2.17 9.06
N PHE A 150 13.30 2.15 8.41
CA PHE A 150 13.58 3.00 7.25
C PHE A 150 12.58 2.76 6.11
N PHE A 151 12.30 1.49 5.81
CA PHE A 151 11.34 1.11 4.79
C PHE A 151 9.93 1.62 5.12
N GLY A 152 9.47 1.42 6.36
CA GLY A 152 8.16 1.90 6.82
C GLY A 152 8.01 3.42 6.70
N GLU A 153 9.02 4.19 7.17
CA GLU A 153 9.00 5.65 7.06
C GLU A 153 9.08 6.14 5.60
N THR A 154 9.84 5.44 4.76
CA THR A 154 9.93 5.74 3.32
C THR A 154 8.59 5.53 2.64
N LEU A 155 7.94 4.39 2.89
CA LEU A 155 6.61 4.09 2.35
C LEU A 155 5.58 5.11 2.81
N LYS A 156 5.54 5.43 4.11
CA LYS A 156 4.68 6.48 4.67
C LYS A 156 4.91 7.82 3.98
N SER A 157 6.17 8.19 3.73
CA SER A 157 6.50 9.45 3.04
C SER A 157 6.01 9.44 1.58
N ILE A 158 6.17 8.33 0.86
CA ILE A 158 5.70 8.18 -0.53
C ILE A 158 4.17 8.28 -0.58
N GLU A 159 3.48 7.55 0.30
CA GLU A 159 2.02 7.56 0.37
C GLU A 159 1.48 8.97 0.59
N LYS A 160 2.05 9.72 1.54
CA LYS A 160 1.59 11.07 1.84
C LYS A 160 1.95 12.11 0.80
N LYS A 161 3.19 12.09 0.29
CA LYS A 161 3.70 13.18 -0.56
C LYS A 161 3.38 12.97 -2.02
N GLU A 162 3.33 11.72 -2.46
CA GLU A 162 3.16 11.38 -3.87
C GLU A 162 1.77 10.75 -4.13
N LEU A 163 1.40 9.71 -3.38
CA LEU A 163 0.16 8.96 -3.68
C LEU A 163 -1.11 9.69 -3.23
N PHE A 164 -1.10 10.39 -2.11
CA PHE A 164 -2.27 11.09 -1.60
C PHE A 164 -2.71 12.24 -2.54
N PRO A 165 -1.83 13.13 -3.01
CA PRO A 165 -2.22 14.14 -4.01
C PRO A 165 -2.72 13.53 -5.34
N VAL A 166 -2.19 12.38 -5.74
CA VAL A 166 -2.68 11.65 -6.92
C VAL A 166 -4.07 11.07 -6.66
N LEU A 167 -4.33 10.55 -5.46
CA LEU A 167 -5.64 10.06 -5.05
C LEU A 167 -6.66 11.21 -5.01
N GLN A 168 -6.28 12.38 -4.48
CA GLN A 168 -7.10 13.60 -4.48
C GLN A 168 -7.52 14.00 -5.89
N GLN A 169 -6.58 14.03 -6.84
CA GLN A 169 -6.86 14.33 -8.24
C GLN A 169 -7.72 13.25 -8.90
N LEU A 170 -7.46 11.98 -8.59
CA LEU A 170 -8.24 10.87 -9.14
C LEU A 170 -9.71 10.97 -8.71
N THR A 171 -9.99 11.12 -7.41
CA THR A 171 -11.36 11.18 -6.90
C THR A 171 -12.11 12.40 -7.45
N GLU A 172 -11.46 13.57 -7.50
CA GLU A 172 -12.03 14.78 -8.08
C GLU A 172 -12.34 14.63 -9.58
N ASN A 173 -11.40 14.09 -10.36
CA ASN A 173 -11.58 13.89 -11.79
C ASN A 173 -12.67 12.85 -12.10
N MET A 174 -12.74 11.79 -11.32
CA MET A 174 -13.73 10.73 -11.52
C MET A 174 -15.14 11.20 -11.18
N ILE A 175 -15.33 12.00 -10.12
CA ILE A 175 -16.65 12.55 -9.81
C ILE A 175 -17.10 13.55 -10.88
N HIS A 176 -16.23 14.43 -11.36
CA HIS A 176 -16.54 15.37 -12.45
C HIS A 176 -16.95 14.63 -13.74
N LYS A 177 -16.15 13.66 -14.18
CA LYS A 177 -16.46 12.84 -15.37
C LYS A 177 -17.81 12.13 -15.23
N THR A 178 -18.09 11.58 -14.05
CA THR A 178 -19.35 10.86 -13.82
C THR A 178 -20.55 11.81 -13.83
N ILE A 179 -20.42 13.02 -13.26
CA ILE A 179 -21.44 14.07 -13.30
C ILE A 179 -21.76 14.44 -14.76
N ASP A 180 -20.75 14.61 -15.59
CA ASP A 180 -20.96 15.03 -16.98
C ASP A 180 -21.60 13.93 -17.83
N LEU A 181 -21.16 12.67 -17.66
CA LEU A 181 -21.79 11.51 -18.28
C LEU A 181 -23.25 11.36 -17.85
N TYR A 182 -23.55 11.52 -16.56
CA TYR A 182 -24.91 11.42 -16.03
C TYR A 182 -25.88 12.46 -16.62
N LYS A 183 -25.40 13.67 -16.91
CA LYS A 183 -26.21 14.75 -17.51
C LYS A 183 -26.61 14.40 -18.95
N ILE A 184 -25.69 13.85 -19.74
CA ILE A 184 -25.90 13.59 -21.17
C ILE A 184 -26.55 12.24 -21.45
N GLU A 185 -26.44 11.28 -20.53
CA GLU A 185 -27.01 9.93 -20.70
C GLU A 185 -28.55 9.97 -20.67
N LYS A 186 -29.14 9.25 -21.63
CA LYS A 186 -30.58 9.15 -21.87
C LYS A 186 -31.13 7.76 -21.60
N ASP A 187 -30.31 6.72 -21.68
CA ASP A 187 -30.71 5.37 -21.32
C ASP A 187 -30.96 5.30 -19.79
N PRO A 188 -32.19 4.98 -19.35
CA PRO A 188 -32.53 4.92 -17.93
C PRO A 188 -31.66 3.95 -17.13
N LEU A 189 -31.25 2.82 -17.71
CA LEU A 189 -30.45 1.81 -17.00
C LEU A 189 -29.02 2.32 -16.77
N LEU A 190 -28.37 2.80 -17.83
CA LEU A 190 -27.02 3.38 -17.71
C LEU A 190 -27.03 4.62 -16.81
N LYS A 191 -28.10 5.41 -16.83
CA LYS A 191 -28.24 6.57 -15.95
C LYS A 191 -28.33 6.17 -14.48
N GLN A 192 -28.98 5.05 -14.17
CA GLN A 192 -28.99 4.49 -12.81
C GLN A 192 -27.57 4.06 -12.40
N ASP A 193 -26.88 3.28 -13.23
CA ASP A 193 -25.51 2.82 -12.96
C ASP A 193 -24.54 4.00 -12.75
N LEU A 194 -24.64 5.03 -13.59
CA LEU A 194 -23.89 6.28 -13.43
C LEU A 194 -24.23 7.00 -12.12
N GLY A 195 -25.47 6.91 -11.65
CA GLY A 195 -25.87 7.44 -10.35
C GLY A 195 -25.19 6.72 -9.19
N GLU A 196 -25.10 5.39 -9.23
CA GLU A 196 -24.39 4.59 -8.22
C GLU A 196 -22.88 4.88 -8.23
N ILE A 197 -22.27 4.95 -9.43
CA ILE A 197 -20.86 5.34 -9.59
C ILE A 197 -20.62 6.77 -9.07
N MET A 198 -21.58 7.68 -9.27
CA MET A 198 -21.49 9.05 -8.79
C MET A 198 -21.49 9.10 -7.26
N VAL A 199 -22.35 8.32 -6.60
CA VAL A 199 -22.34 8.20 -5.13
C VAL A 199 -21.00 7.60 -4.66
N TYR A 200 -20.51 6.54 -5.31
CA TYR A 200 -19.23 5.91 -4.98
C TYR A 200 -18.06 6.91 -4.97
N PHE A 201 -17.90 7.67 -6.05
CA PHE A 201 -16.84 8.68 -6.13
C PHE A 201 -17.11 9.91 -5.25
N SER A 202 -18.38 10.25 -4.99
CA SER A 202 -18.75 11.33 -4.07
C SER A 202 -18.33 11.02 -2.64
N VAL A 203 -18.56 9.79 -2.16
CA VAL A 203 -18.09 9.31 -0.84
C VAL A 203 -16.57 9.38 -0.75
N ALA A 204 -15.86 8.84 -1.75
CA ALA A 204 -14.39 8.88 -1.77
C ALA A 204 -13.85 10.33 -1.81
N ASN A 205 -14.47 11.20 -2.61
CA ASN A 205 -14.09 12.61 -2.72
C ASN A 205 -14.39 13.38 -1.44
N GLN A 206 -15.46 13.05 -0.72
CA GLN A 206 -15.72 13.64 0.59
C GLN A 206 -14.63 13.25 1.61
N LEU A 207 -14.23 11.98 1.64
CA LEU A 207 -13.21 11.50 2.60
C LEU A 207 -11.82 12.08 2.32
N VAL A 208 -11.50 12.37 1.05
CA VAL A 208 -10.14 12.74 0.61
C VAL A 208 -10.00 14.24 0.33
N ASN A 209 -11.04 14.89 -0.19
CA ASN A 209 -11.06 16.29 -0.60
C ASN A 209 -12.10 17.14 0.15
N ASN A 210 -12.83 16.57 1.11
CA ASN A 210 -13.87 17.25 1.88
C ASN A 210 -14.96 17.92 1.00
N SER A 211 -15.33 17.25 -0.10
CA SER A 211 -16.41 17.68 -0.98
C SER A 211 -17.16 16.49 -1.56
N TYR A 212 -18.48 16.52 -1.50
CA TYR A 212 -19.34 15.54 -2.20
C TYR A 212 -19.44 15.78 -3.72
N GLY A 213 -18.95 16.92 -4.21
CA GLY A 213 -19.20 17.36 -5.59
C GLY A 213 -20.64 17.87 -5.81
N ASN A 214 -20.91 18.36 -7.02
CA ASN A 214 -22.23 18.88 -7.39
C ASN A 214 -23.14 17.76 -7.93
N ILE A 215 -23.67 16.96 -7.02
CA ILE A 215 -24.50 15.78 -7.33
C ILE A 215 -25.98 16.02 -6.99
N PRO A 216 -26.94 15.33 -7.64
CA PRO A 216 -28.36 15.43 -7.31
C PRO A 216 -28.67 15.13 -5.83
N GLU A 217 -29.64 15.84 -5.25
CA GLU A 217 -29.98 15.75 -3.82
C GLU A 217 -30.31 14.32 -3.37
N ASN A 218 -31.03 13.55 -4.18
CA ASN A 218 -31.36 12.17 -3.87
C ASN A 218 -30.13 11.25 -3.80
N LEU A 219 -29.08 11.54 -4.56
CA LEU A 219 -27.81 10.79 -4.53
C LEU A 219 -26.91 11.31 -3.39
N LEU A 220 -26.96 12.61 -3.10
CA LEU A 220 -26.24 13.22 -1.99
C LEU A 220 -26.63 12.62 -0.64
N SER A 221 -27.92 12.40 -0.39
CA SER A 221 -28.38 11.76 0.84
C SER A 221 -27.76 10.37 1.03
N VAL A 222 -27.68 9.56 -0.03
CA VAL A 222 -27.04 8.23 0.02
C VAL A 222 -25.55 8.34 0.33
N ALA A 223 -24.85 9.30 -0.30
CA ALA A 223 -23.43 9.52 -0.04
C ALA A 223 -23.16 9.96 1.41
N GLN A 224 -24.04 10.81 1.97
CA GLN A 224 -23.93 11.25 3.37
C GLN A 224 -24.16 10.10 4.34
N GLU A 225 -25.16 9.24 4.08
CA GLU A 225 -25.41 8.05 4.90
C GLU A 225 -24.22 7.08 4.88
N GLU A 226 -23.58 6.87 3.73
CA GLU A 226 -22.32 6.10 3.63
C GLU A 226 -21.20 6.73 4.49
N VAL A 227 -20.95 8.03 4.34
CA VAL A 227 -19.88 8.72 5.09
C VAL A 227 -20.15 8.68 6.59
N GLU A 228 -21.40 8.81 7.02
CA GLU A 228 -21.78 8.65 8.42
C GLU A 228 -21.53 7.24 8.94
N ALA A 229 -21.87 6.20 8.17
CA ALA A 229 -21.63 4.82 8.54
C ALA A 229 -20.12 4.52 8.66
N ILE A 230 -19.32 5.03 7.71
CA ILE A 230 -17.86 4.98 7.72
C ILE A 230 -17.30 5.66 8.98
N SER A 231 -17.82 6.84 9.32
CA SER A 231 -17.35 7.62 10.48
C SER A 231 -17.73 6.98 11.82
N LYS A 232 -18.92 6.36 11.92
CA LYS A 232 -19.36 5.63 13.12
C LYS A 232 -18.60 4.32 13.32
N ALA A 233 -18.23 3.65 12.21
CA ALA A 233 -17.45 2.43 12.20
C ALA A 233 -18.04 1.27 13.06
N GLU A 234 -19.37 1.17 13.13
CA GLU A 234 -20.12 0.25 14.02
C GLU A 234 -20.27 -1.18 13.47
N GLY A 235 -19.18 -1.80 13.00
CA GLY A 235 -19.21 -3.20 12.58
C GLY A 235 -20.07 -3.46 11.35
N PHE A 236 -20.80 -4.59 11.30
CA PHE A 236 -21.61 -4.96 10.13
C PHE A 236 -22.91 -4.18 10.06
N ALA A 237 -23.13 -3.46 8.96
CA ALA A 237 -24.39 -2.82 8.63
C ALA A 237 -24.63 -2.82 7.11
N LYS A 238 -25.89 -2.76 6.71
CA LYS A 238 -26.27 -2.72 5.29
C LYS A 238 -25.86 -1.39 4.67
N SER A 239 -25.13 -1.43 3.56
CA SER A 239 -24.73 -0.24 2.83
C SER A 239 -25.91 0.41 2.09
N PRO A 240 -26.17 1.72 2.27
CA PRO A 240 -27.18 2.44 1.52
C PRO A 240 -26.87 2.53 0.01
N LEU A 241 -25.59 2.47 -0.40
CA LEU A 241 -25.22 2.40 -1.81
C LEU A 241 -25.33 0.98 -2.39
N PHE A 242 -24.67 0.00 -1.77
CA PHE A 242 -24.48 -1.33 -2.35
C PHE A 242 -25.61 -2.32 -2.03
N GLY A 243 -26.41 -2.04 -1.00
CA GLY A 243 -27.52 -2.88 -0.60
C GLY A 243 -27.13 -4.23 0.03
N PHE A 244 -25.85 -4.45 0.36
CA PHE A 244 -25.37 -5.60 1.14
C PHE A 244 -24.59 -5.15 2.39
N ASP A 245 -24.35 -6.08 3.31
CA ASP A 245 -23.68 -5.77 4.58
C ASP A 245 -22.18 -5.52 4.39
N ILE A 246 -21.72 -4.37 4.88
CA ILE A 246 -20.31 -3.98 4.95
C ILE A 246 -19.91 -3.93 6.42
N ASN A 247 -18.69 -4.39 6.72
CA ASN A 247 -18.10 -4.22 8.04
C ASN A 247 -17.43 -2.84 8.14
N TYR A 248 -18.17 -1.85 8.61
CA TYR A 248 -17.69 -0.48 8.75
C TYR A 248 -16.60 -0.31 9.82
N ALA A 249 -16.42 -1.27 10.73
CA ALA A 249 -15.28 -1.25 11.66
C ALA A 249 -13.93 -1.35 10.94
N GLN A 250 -13.91 -1.74 9.65
CA GLN A 250 -12.70 -1.73 8.83
C GLN A 250 -12.20 -0.32 8.51
N PHE A 251 -13.07 0.70 8.53
CA PHE A 251 -12.69 2.08 8.22
C PHE A 251 -12.03 2.84 9.39
N ILE A 252 -11.93 2.23 10.57
CA ILE A 252 -11.13 2.78 11.67
C ILE A 252 -9.68 2.91 11.20
N VAL A 253 -9.13 4.13 11.29
CA VAL A 253 -7.75 4.44 10.95
C VAL A 253 -6.81 3.64 11.85
N ARG A 254 -5.78 3.00 11.26
CA ARG A 254 -4.84 2.12 11.96
C ARG A 254 -3.40 2.38 11.55
N GLY A 255 -2.48 1.88 12.38
CA GLY A 255 -1.06 1.84 12.06
C GLY A 255 -0.46 3.24 11.97
N HIS A 256 0.32 3.49 10.92
CA HIS A 256 1.05 4.74 10.79
C HIS A 256 0.21 5.95 10.34
N TYR A 257 -1.07 5.73 10.01
CA TYR A 257 -2.03 6.81 9.71
C TYR A 257 -2.70 7.37 10.98
N THR A 258 -2.54 6.69 12.13
CA THR A 258 -3.05 7.16 13.42
C THR A 258 -2.26 8.40 13.85
N GLY A 259 -2.93 9.55 14.01
CA GLY A 259 -2.30 10.82 14.42
C GLY A 259 -1.95 11.79 13.28
N ASP A 260 -2.28 11.46 12.04
CA ASP A 260 -2.23 12.38 10.88
C ASP A 260 -3.60 13.06 10.65
N GLU A 261 -4.32 13.36 11.73
CA GLU A 261 -5.57 14.12 11.67
C GLU A 261 -5.28 15.49 11.07
N VAL A 262 -5.85 15.74 9.88
CA VAL A 262 -5.89 17.06 9.24
C VAL A 262 -7.07 17.85 9.80
#